data_AF-A0AAU1Z0F4-F1
#
_entry.id   AF-A0AAU1Z0F4-F1
#
_cell.length_a   1.000
_cell.length_b   1.000
_cell.length_c   1.000
_cell.angle_alpha   90.00
_cell.angle_beta   90.00
_cell.angle_gamma   90.00
#
_symmetry.space_group_name_H-M   'P 1'
#
loop_
_entity.id
_entity.type
_entity.pdbx_description
1 polymer ?
#
loop_
_entity_poly.entity_id
_entity_poly.type
_entity_poly.pdbx_seq_one_letter_code
_entity_poly.pdbx_strand_id
1 'polypeptide(L)'
;MTSLRRPRRARLIALCVAAVAALPLATAAGVSAAPQTTRAPSPGGDGKEVLRERTFPLRTEAFSELCTAAPFGVPRERTFEFFDDVRVTAVEEGIDDDQGTLTWSGHVKNKPDTSVVVSMRGVCDTDRTPQGAVVVEVVADLGERVYHLETLPGRPPRLHATEEDPDHRPHRAPDQPFNASASASDMRESLRGRAAATAANPAVIDVIAGYTSKAVTAAGGEQQVINTIHWAERKMNEALADSNIPASIDIIGTYNTDYRGDNTSSLMHDKLNDPQDQALGATAAELRRRYGVDLITIVNKVDPGQSSGQGNLPERGVFNSKEAFSVVDFTSLTDWYNLGHEIGHNLGLWHDRRTLDSQIPEGSWRSDLNTPYGTGWITPNEEFHTLMAYSSSCFKACSAVNQYSNTENTVNGQPLGDANNNNAGLARLSTPIVAGYRTLTTARTRHALTLDSTDGGTIRPAVYGPYKPGTVVGVTARPQTGYRLVAWLYDGVQYNPSAQVNITMDRAHTLTGVFLPA
;
A
#
# COMPACT_ATOMS: atom_id res chain seq x y z
N MET A 1 60.38 -67.89 27.72
CA MET A 1 60.71 -66.89 28.76
C MET A 1 61.40 -65.72 28.08
N THR A 2 60.77 -64.55 28.19
CA THR A 2 61.36 -63.19 28.14
C THR A 2 62.34 -62.79 27.02
N SER A 3 61.92 -61.75 26.30
CA SER A 3 62.73 -60.64 25.74
C SER A 3 63.66 -60.94 24.56
N LEU A 4 63.26 -60.48 23.37
CA LEU A 4 64.14 -60.20 22.22
C LEU A 4 63.68 -58.90 21.54
N ARG A 5 64.44 -57.80 21.67
CA ARG A 5 65.48 -57.32 20.74
C ARG A 5 64.97 -56.95 19.34
N ARG A 6 65.07 -55.65 19.00
CA ARG A 6 65.16 -55.16 17.61
C ARG A 6 66.39 -55.75 16.92
N PRO A 7 66.33 -55.95 15.59
CA PRO A 7 67.28 -55.24 14.74
C PRO A 7 66.73 -54.77 13.37
N ARG A 8 67.60 -54.03 12.67
CA ARG A 8 67.41 -53.30 11.42
C ARG A 8 67.58 -54.16 10.15
N ARG A 9 66.92 -53.69 9.07
CA ARG A 9 67.22 -53.77 7.62
C ARG A 9 67.18 -55.14 6.92
N ALA A 10 66.36 -55.27 5.86
CA ALA A 10 66.78 -55.30 4.45
C ALA A 10 65.59 -55.55 3.49
N ARG A 11 65.79 -55.16 2.23
CA ARG A 11 64.86 -55.09 1.09
C ARG A 11 64.36 -56.46 0.61
N LEU A 12 63.15 -56.50 0.04
CA LEU A 12 62.80 -57.39 -1.06
C LEU A 12 61.70 -56.75 -1.93
N ILE A 13 61.98 -56.67 -3.23
CA ILE A 13 61.09 -56.29 -4.32
C ILE A 13 60.44 -57.58 -4.82
N ALA A 14 59.11 -57.62 -4.97
CA ALA A 14 58.43 -58.48 -5.94
C ALA A 14 56.99 -57.98 -6.17
N LEU A 15 56.65 -57.76 -7.44
CA LEU A 15 55.32 -57.48 -7.98
C LEU A 15 54.32 -58.59 -7.62
N CYS A 16 53.06 -58.21 -7.36
CA CYS A 16 51.89 -58.83 -7.97
C CYS A 16 50.61 -58.02 -7.74
N VAL A 17 50.08 -57.49 -8.85
CA VAL A 17 48.67 -57.25 -9.23
C VAL A 17 47.63 -57.21 -8.11
N ALA A 18 47.07 -56.01 -7.85
CA ALA A 18 45.81 -55.84 -7.13
C ALA A 18 44.77 -55.21 -8.08
N ALA A 19 43.60 -55.84 -8.13
CA ALA A 19 42.48 -55.58 -9.00
C ALA A 19 41.88 -54.18 -8.78
N VAL A 20 41.64 -53.45 -9.87
CA VAL A 20 40.79 -52.25 -9.91
C VAL A 20 39.36 -52.71 -10.17
N ALA A 21 38.53 -52.72 -9.14
CA ALA A 21 37.08 -52.81 -9.30
C ALA A 21 36.55 -51.42 -9.71
N ALA A 22 35.90 -51.37 -10.86
CA ALA A 22 35.28 -50.17 -11.42
C ALA A 22 34.07 -49.72 -10.59
N LEU A 23 34.07 -48.46 -10.17
CA LEU A 23 32.87 -47.73 -9.77
C LEU A 23 32.31 -47.00 -11.00
N PRO A 24 31.01 -47.07 -11.30
CA PRO A 24 30.44 -46.32 -12.41
C PRO A 24 30.45 -44.82 -12.07
N LEU A 25 30.95 -44.02 -13.01
CA LEU A 25 30.78 -42.57 -13.01
C LEU A 25 29.27 -42.27 -13.05
N ALA A 26 28.74 -41.71 -11.96
CA ALA A 26 27.47 -41.02 -12.01
C ALA A 26 27.66 -39.76 -12.87
N THR A 27 27.06 -39.77 -14.05
CA THR A 27 26.91 -38.58 -14.87
C THR A 27 26.08 -37.57 -14.10
N ALA A 28 26.64 -36.37 -13.88
CA ALA A 28 25.90 -35.25 -13.36
C ALA A 28 24.70 -34.98 -14.29
N ALA A 29 23.50 -35.33 -13.84
CA ALA A 29 22.27 -34.89 -14.47
C ALA A 29 22.24 -33.37 -14.37
N GLY A 30 22.48 -32.70 -15.49
CA GLY A 30 22.31 -31.25 -15.60
C GLY A 30 20.90 -30.89 -15.17
N VAL A 31 20.80 -30.04 -14.15
CA VAL A 31 19.55 -29.37 -13.81
C VAL A 31 19.27 -28.42 -14.98
N SER A 32 18.42 -28.86 -15.90
CA SER A 32 17.88 -28.00 -16.94
C SER A 32 17.06 -26.92 -16.25
N ALA A 33 17.59 -25.69 -16.21
CA ALA A 33 16.80 -24.53 -15.83
C ALA A 33 15.60 -24.44 -16.78
N ALA A 34 14.39 -24.38 -16.24
CA ALA A 34 13.20 -24.15 -17.05
C ALA A 34 13.43 -22.90 -17.95
N PRO A 35 13.09 -22.95 -19.24
CA PRO A 35 13.36 -21.84 -20.15
C PRO A 35 12.64 -20.59 -19.67
N GLN A 36 13.40 -19.51 -19.49
CA GLN A 36 12.85 -18.16 -19.34
C GLN A 36 12.12 -17.84 -20.65
N THR A 37 10.82 -17.64 -20.57
CA THR A 37 10.01 -17.24 -21.72
C THR A 37 9.74 -15.76 -21.58
N THR A 38 10.39 -14.95 -22.41
CA THR A 38 10.05 -13.54 -22.61
C THR A 38 9.09 -13.46 -23.79
N ARG A 39 7.91 -12.87 -23.59
CA ARG A 39 6.93 -12.67 -24.66
C ARG A 39 6.87 -11.19 -25.04
N ALA A 40 6.69 -10.94 -26.34
CA ALA A 40 6.47 -9.62 -26.92
C ALA A 40 5.12 -9.01 -26.43
N PRO A 41 4.92 -7.69 -26.56
CA PRO A 41 3.75 -6.98 -26.03
C PRO A 41 2.43 -7.61 -26.48
N SER A 42 1.46 -7.68 -25.57
CA SER A 42 0.09 -8.09 -25.88
C SER A 42 -0.87 -7.23 -25.07
N PRO A 43 -1.96 -6.71 -25.66
CA PRO A 43 -3.05 -6.15 -24.88
C PRO A 43 -3.57 -7.22 -23.91
N GLY A 44 -3.59 -6.92 -22.62
CA GLY A 44 -4.22 -7.78 -21.61
C GLY A 44 -5.73 -7.84 -21.82
N GLY A 45 -6.39 -8.91 -21.36
CA GLY A 45 -7.86 -9.04 -21.41
C GLY A 45 -8.59 -7.99 -20.55
N ASP A 46 -7.85 -7.23 -19.76
CA ASP A 46 -8.26 -6.12 -18.90
C ASP A 46 -7.98 -4.72 -19.50
N GLY A 47 -7.39 -4.65 -20.69
CA GLY A 47 -7.08 -3.41 -21.39
C GLY A 47 -5.76 -2.76 -21.02
N LYS A 48 -4.91 -3.41 -20.21
CA LYS A 48 -3.56 -2.93 -19.90
C LYS A 48 -2.59 -3.16 -21.06
N GLU A 49 -1.73 -2.19 -21.33
CA GLU A 49 -0.59 -2.39 -22.23
C GLU A 49 0.56 -3.05 -21.47
N VAL A 50 0.61 -4.38 -21.53
CA VAL A 50 1.77 -5.16 -21.06
C VAL A 50 2.84 -5.10 -22.15
N LEU A 51 3.90 -4.34 -21.89
CA LEU A 51 5.02 -4.15 -22.81
C LEU A 51 5.84 -5.43 -22.97
N ARG A 52 6.05 -6.13 -21.87
CA ARG A 52 6.68 -7.45 -21.86
C ARG A 52 6.32 -8.21 -20.59
N GLU A 53 6.40 -9.53 -20.71
CA GLU A 53 6.19 -10.44 -19.60
C GLU A 53 7.25 -11.55 -19.57
N ARG A 54 7.49 -12.11 -18.39
CA ARG A 54 8.29 -13.34 -18.22
C ARG A 54 7.82 -14.16 -17.03
N THR A 55 8.10 -15.46 -17.08
CA THR A 55 7.89 -16.36 -15.93
C THR A 55 9.20 -16.99 -15.48
N PHE A 56 9.44 -17.05 -14.18
CA PHE A 56 10.63 -17.68 -13.59
C PHE A 56 10.31 -18.34 -12.23
N PRO A 57 11.15 -19.26 -11.73
CA PRO A 57 10.92 -19.91 -10.43
C PRO A 57 10.94 -18.90 -9.27
N LEU A 58 10.01 -19.03 -8.32
CA LEU A 58 10.04 -18.26 -7.07
C LEU A 58 11.18 -18.79 -6.17
N ARG A 59 12.12 -17.92 -5.80
CA ARG A 59 13.18 -18.20 -4.82
C ARG A 59 12.85 -17.49 -3.52
N THR A 60 12.34 -18.22 -2.54
CA THR A 60 11.92 -17.68 -1.24
C THR A 60 13.05 -17.02 -0.47
N GLU A 61 14.28 -17.45 -0.70
CA GLU A 61 15.48 -16.90 -0.07
C GLU A 61 15.74 -15.45 -0.49
N ALA A 62 15.25 -15.03 -1.66
CA ALA A 62 15.35 -13.64 -2.11
C ALA A 62 14.45 -12.69 -1.30
N PHE A 63 13.45 -13.23 -0.60
CA PHE A 63 12.46 -12.46 0.16
C PHE A 63 12.56 -12.66 1.68
N SER A 64 13.22 -13.73 2.15
CA SER A 64 13.33 -14.03 3.58
C SER A 64 14.03 -12.95 4.40
N GLU A 65 14.93 -12.17 3.77
CA GLU A 65 15.59 -11.06 4.45
C GLU A 65 14.67 -9.87 4.76
N LEU A 66 13.47 -9.83 4.17
CA LEU A 66 12.42 -8.84 4.46
C LEU A 66 11.62 -9.20 5.73
N CYS A 67 11.74 -10.44 6.21
CA CYS A 67 10.98 -10.96 7.35
C CYS A 67 11.48 -10.49 8.72
N THR A 68 12.66 -9.86 8.77
CA THR A 68 13.28 -9.47 10.03
C THR A 68 13.07 -7.99 10.28
N ALA A 69 12.53 -7.65 11.45
CA ALA A 69 12.54 -6.27 11.93
C ALA A 69 13.99 -5.82 12.17
N ALA A 70 14.32 -4.59 11.77
CA ALA A 70 15.66 -4.03 11.95
C ALA A 70 15.75 -3.25 13.27
N PRO A 71 16.93 -3.22 13.93
CA PRO A 71 17.16 -2.27 15.01
C PRO A 71 17.07 -0.83 14.48
N PHE A 72 16.86 0.13 15.37
CA PHE A 72 16.85 1.54 15.01
C PHE A 72 18.12 1.94 14.23
N GLY A 73 17.94 2.64 13.10
CA GLY A 73 19.07 3.15 12.34
C GLY A 73 18.74 3.45 10.88
N VAL A 74 19.80 3.53 10.07
CA VAL A 74 19.69 3.77 8.63
C VAL A 74 18.86 2.65 7.97
N PRO A 75 17.91 3.00 7.08
CA PRO A 75 17.13 2.01 6.36
C PRO A 75 17.97 1.00 5.60
N ARG A 76 17.45 -0.23 5.50
CA ARG A 76 18.07 -1.28 4.67
C ARG A 76 17.76 -1.03 3.20
N GLU A 77 18.71 -1.38 2.34
CA GLU A 77 18.53 -1.39 0.90
C GLU A 77 18.26 -2.82 0.39
N ARG A 78 17.34 -2.97 -0.55
CA ARG A 78 16.92 -4.24 -1.13
C ARG A 78 16.85 -4.15 -2.64
N THR A 79 17.43 -5.14 -3.32
CA THR A 79 17.44 -5.16 -4.79
C THR A 79 16.47 -6.21 -5.31
N PHE A 80 15.56 -5.78 -6.17
CA PHE A 80 14.57 -6.61 -6.86
C PHE A 80 14.94 -6.73 -8.32
N GLU A 81 14.91 -7.95 -8.85
CA GLU A 81 15.13 -8.24 -10.28
C GLU A 81 13.80 -8.57 -10.93
N PHE A 82 13.36 -7.74 -11.87
CA PHE A 82 12.11 -7.97 -12.62
C PHE A 82 12.40 -8.65 -13.96
N PHE A 83 13.41 -8.13 -14.66
CA PHE A 83 13.92 -8.63 -15.94
C PHE A 83 15.45 -8.66 -15.90
N ASP A 84 16.09 -9.30 -16.88
CA ASP A 84 17.56 -9.44 -16.89
C ASP A 84 18.27 -8.07 -16.98
N ASP A 85 17.58 -7.07 -17.50
CA ASP A 85 17.99 -5.67 -17.65
C ASP A 85 17.35 -4.72 -16.63
N VAL A 86 16.39 -5.17 -15.81
CA VAL A 86 15.67 -4.33 -14.84
C VAL A 86 15.96 -4.80 -13.42
N ARG A 87 16.85 -4.06 -12.76
CA ARG A 87 17.20 -4.22 -11.36
C ARG A 87 16.90 -2.94 -10.60
N VAL A 88 16.14 -3.05 -9.53
CA VAL A 88 15.68 -1.92 -8.72
C VAL A 88 16.19 -2.06 -7.30
N THR A 89 17.05 -1.15 -6.87
CA THR A 89 17.46 -1.06 -5.45
C THR A 89 16.53 -0.08 -4.73
N ALA A 90 15.74 -0.58 -3.80
CA ALA A 90 14.80 0.18 -2.98
C ALA A 90 15.32 0.35 -1.55
N VAL A 91 15.01 1.50 -0.94
CA VAL A 91 15.31 1.89 0.44
C VAL A 91 14.05 1.63 1.29
N GLU A 92 14.18 0.85 2.36
CA GLU A 92 13.07 0.45 3.21
C GLU A 92 12.40 1.63 3.93
N GLU A 93 11.09 1.74 3.80
CA GLU A 93 10.27 2.74 4.49
C GLU A 93 9.32 2.15 5.53
N GLY A 94 9.06 0.85 5.46
CA GLY A 94 8.26 0.22 6.49
C GLY A 94 7.98 -1.25 6.24
N ILE A 95 7.63 -1.93 7.33
CA ILE A 95 7.19 -3.32 7.37
C ILE A 95 5.97 -3.37 8.27
N ASP A 96 4.95 -4.08 7.83
CA ASP A 96 3.79 -4.40 8.65
C ASP A 96 3.40 -5.87 8.46
N ASP A 97 2.79 -6.48 9.47
CA ASP A 97 2.30 -7.87 9.39
C ASP A 97 0.84 -7.94 9.87
N ASP A 98 -0.03 -8.35 8.96
CA ASP A 98 -1.44 -8.60 9.23
C ASP A 98 -1.80 -10.05 8.99
N GLN A 99 -2.06 -10.74 10.10
CA GLN A 99 -2.57 -12.11 10.08
C GLN A 99 -1.70 -13.08 9.25
N GLY A 100 -0.38 -12.83 9.24
CA GLY A 100 0.62 -13.62 8.50
C GLY A 100 0.86 -13.14 7.07
N THR A 101 0.29 -12.00 6.68
CA THR A 101 0.63 -11.29 5.44
C THR A 101 1.57 -10.14 5.79
N LEU A 102 2.85 -10.31 5.49
CA LEU A 102 3.85 -9.26 5.68
C LEU A 102 3.88 -8.34 4.47
N THR A 103 3.72 -7.05 4.70
CA THR A 103 3.83 -5.98 3.70
C THR A 103 5.09 -5.16 3.97
N TRP A 104 6.08 -5.27 3.09
CA TRP A 104 7.28 -4.45 3.06
C TRP A 104 7.10 -3.31 2.05
N SER A 105 7.65 -2.15 2.33
CA SER A 105 7.53 -0.97 1.47
C SER A 105 8.83 -0.18 1.42
N GLY A 106 9.07 0.48 0.31
CA GLY A 106 10.19 1.38 0.11
C GLY A 106 10.09 2.18 -1.17
N HIS A 107 11.08 3.03 -1.41
CA HIS A 107 11.22 3.81 -2.65
C HIS A 107 12.53 3.44 -3.35
N VAL A 108 12.63 3.66 -4.66
CA VAL A 108 13.89 3.43 -5.38
C VAL A 108 14.94 4.42 -4.89
N LYS A 109 16.15 3.93 -4.64
CA LYS A 109 17.27 4.73 -4.16
C LYS A 109 17.47 5.99 -5.01
N ASN A 110 17.56 7.14 -4.36
CA ASN A 110 17.65 8.48 -4.97
C ASN A 110 16.41 8.93 -5.78
N LYS A 111 15.29 8.22 -5.68
CA LYS A 111 14.01 8.55 -6.32
C LYS A 111 12.85 8.40 -5.31
N PRO A 112 12.74 9.31 -4.32
CA PRO A 112 11.74 9.20 -3.24
C PRO A 112 10.29 9.26 -3.73
N ASP A 113 10.03 9.72 -4.96
CA ASP A 113 8.69 9.77 -5.55
C ASP A 113 8.23 8.43 -6.15
N THR A 114 9.08 7.40 -6.11
CA THR A 114 8.77 6.04 -6.59
C THR A 114 8.35 5.13 -5.43
N SER A 115 7.66 4.04 -5.73
CA SER A 115 7.18 3.11 -4.70
C SER A 115 7.47 1.67 -5.10
N VAL A 116 7.94 0.87 -4.14
CA VAL A 116 8.11 -0.58 -4.24
C VAL A 116 7.47 -1.19 -3.02
N VAL A 117 6.43 -1.99 -3.22
CA VAL A 117 5.72 -2.68 -2.14
C VAL A 117 5.73 -4.18 -2.41
N VAL A 118 6.05 -4.95 -1.39
CA VAL A 118 6.08 -6.41 -1.41
C VAL A 118 5.07 -6.91 -0.38
N SER A 119 4.07 -7.67 -0.81
CA SER A 119 3.12 -8.34 0.07
C SER A 119 3.32 -9.84 -0.04
N MET A 120 3.56 -10.50 1.09
CA MET A 120 3.93 -11.92 1.09
C MET A 120 3.37 -12.71 2.27
N ARG A 121 3.06 -13.98 2.00
CA ARG A 121 2.63 -14.97 2.99
C ARG A 121 3.42 -16.27 2.86
N GLY A 122 3.75 -16.88 3.99
CA GLY A 122 4.44 -18.16 4.07
C GLY A 122 5.95 -18.12 3.76
N VAL A 123 6.51 -16.94 3.47
CA VAL A 123 7.97 -16.74 3.30
C VAL A 123 8.69 -16.69 4.65
N CYS A 124 8.07 -16.07 5.65
CA CYS A 124 8.70 -15.78 6.94
C CYS A 124 8.61 -16.92 7.97
N ASP A 125 7.92 -18.00 7.64
CA ASP A 125 7.78 -19.18 8.49
C ASP A 125 9.03 -20.08 8.39
N THR A 126 10.12 -19.73 9.07
CA THR A 126 11.39 -20.49 8.96
C THR A 126 11.43 -21.76 9.83
N ASP A 127 10.54 -21.92 10.80
CA ASP A 127 10.52 -23.04 11.76
C ASP A 127 9.31 -23.98 11.62
N ARG A 128 8.45 -23.76 10.62
CA ARG A 128 7.29 -24.60 10.33
C ARG A 128 7.30 -24.93 8.86
N THR A 129 6.99 -26.18 8.51
CA THR A 129 6.54 -26.50 7.14
C THR A 129 5.48 -25.45 6.78
N PRO A 130 5.60 -24.68 5.68
CA PRO A 130 4.65 -23.62 5.40
C PRO A 130 3.24 -24.20 5.48
N GLN A 131 2.44 -23.77 6.46
CA GLN A 131 1.05 -24.19 6.58
C GLN A 131 0.24 -23.36 5.58
N GLY A 132 0.53 -23.53 4.28
CA GLY A 132 -0.05 -22.74 3.22
C GLY A 132 0.81 -22.68 1.97
N ALA A 133 0.23 -22.19 0.89
CA ALA A 133 1.00 -21.83 -0.30
C ALA A 133 1.85 -20.59 0.01
N VAL A 134 3.10 -20.59 -0.45
CA VAL A 134 3.91 -19.37 -0.48
C VAL A 134 3.33 -18.47 -1.56
N VAL A 135 2.99 -17.24 -1.20
CA VAL A 135 2.46 -16.23 -2.12
C VAL A 135 3.26 -14.96 -1.92
N VAL A 136 3.84 -14.46 -3.01
CA VAL A 136 4.57 -13.20 -3.09
C VAL A 136 3.95 -12.36 -4.21
N GLU A 137 3.68 -11.11 -3.89
CA GLU A 137 3.25 -10.07 -4.80
C GLU A 137 4.20 -8.88 -4.64
N VAL A 138 4.70 -8.34 -5.75
CA VAL A 138 5.49 -7.11 -5.77
C VAL A 138 4.87 -6.15 -6.76
N VAL A 139 4.66 -4.91 -6.35
CA VAL A 139 4.30 -3.81 -7.25
C VAL A 139 5.34 -2.73 -7.09
N ALA A 140 6.04 -2.41 -8.18
CA ALA A 140 7.00 -1.31 -8.25
C ALA A 140 6.49 -0.25 -9.24
N ASP A 141 5.96 0.85 -8.70
CA ASP A 141 5.59 2.04 -9.46
C ASP A 141 6.80 2.98 -9.54
N LEU A 142 7.39 3.08 -10.73
CA LEU A 142 8.57 3.89 -11.00
C LEU A 142 8.22 5.20 -11.72
N GLY A 143 6.94 5.58 -11.77
CA GLY A 143 6.42 6.74 -12.49
C GLY A 143 6.13 6.42 -13.96
N GLU A 144 7.17 6.26 -14.77
CA GLU A 144 7.01 5.98 -16.22
C GLU A 144 6.66 4.52 -16.51
N ARG A 145 6.98 3.61 -15.59
CA ARG A 145 6.80 2.17 -15.75
C ARG A 145 6.35 1.56 -14.44
N VAL A 146 5.41 0.63 -14.53
CA VAL A 146 4.98 -0.17 -13.38
C VAL A 146 5.36 -1.62 -13.63
N TYR A 147 5.98 -2.23 -12.62
CA TYR A 147 6.40 -3.62 -12.66
C TYR A 147 5.63 -4.42 -11.63
N HIS A 148 5.07 -5.56 -12.06
CA HIS A 148 4.43 -6.51 -11.17
C HIS A 148 5.27 -7.79 -11.09
N LEU A 149 5.35 -8.40 -9.90
CA LEU A 149 5.72 -9.81 -9.73
C LEU A 149 4.59 -10.51 -9.01
N GLU A 150 3.97 -11.49 -9.67
CA GLU A 150 2.82 -12.21 -9.12
C GLU A 150 3.11 -13.71 -9.02
N THR A 151 2.74 -14.32 -7.90
CA THR A 151 2.89 -15.76 -7.74
C THR A 151 1.81 -16.50 -8.51
N LEU A 152 2.25 -17.28 -9.51
CA LEU A 152 1.39 -18.17 -10.27
C LEU A 152 1.04 -19.45 -9.50
N PRO A 153 -0.18 -20.00 -9.68
CA PRO A 153 -0.52 -21.33 -9.20
C PRO A 153 0.45 -22.40 -9.73
N GLY A 154 0.87 -23.33 -8.87
CA GLY A 154 1.70 -24.47 -9.27
C GLY A 154 2.66 -24.97 -8.19
N ARG A 155 3.26 -26.13 -8.44
CA ARG A 155 4.34 -26.71 -7.62
C ARG A 155 5.48 -27.19 -8.54
N PRO A 156 6.71 -26.63 -8.45
CA PRO A 156 7.12 -25.54 -7.57
C PRO A 156 6.47 -24.19 -7.95
N PRO A 157 6.35 -23.24 -7.01
CA PRO A 157 5.79 -21.91 -7.29
C PRO A 157 6.67 -21.13 -8.28
N ARG A 158 6.03 -20.32 -9.12
CA ARG A 158 6.69 -19.45 -10.11
C ARG A 158 6.20 -18.02 -9.94
N LEU A 159 7.04 -17.07 -10.27
CA LEU A 159 6.68 -15.66 -10.42
C LEU A 159 6.43 -15.34 -11.89
N HIS A 160 5.37 -14.61 -12.16
CA HIS A 160 5.09 -13.93 -13.42
C HIS A 160 5.43 -12.46 -13.23
N ALA A 161 6.29 -11.93 -14.10
CA ALA A 161 6.66 -10.54 -14.12
C ALA A 161 6.05 -9.85 -15.32
N THR A 162 5.47 -8.68 -15.10
CA THR A 162 4.98 -7.78 -16.16
C THR A 162 5.66 -6.42 -16.06
N GLU A 163 5.83 -5.79 -17.21
CA GLU A 163 6.16 -4.37 -17.34
C GLU A 163 5.00 -3.68 -18.05
N GLU A 164 4.44 -2.65 -17.41
CA GLU A 164 3.29 -1.90 -17.87
C GLU A 164 3.64 -0.43 -18.12
N ASP A 165 2.98 0.16 -19.10
CA ASP A 165 2.95 1.60 -19.31
C ASP A 165 1.68 2.19 -18.66
N PRO A 166 1.80 2.94 -17.54
CA PRO A 166 0.64 3.48 -16.84
C PRO A 166 -0.14 4.53 -17.65
N ASP A 167 0.48 5.20 -18.63
CA ASP A 167 -0.19 6.23 -19.44
C ASP A 167 -1.17 5.63 -20.46
N HIS A 168 -1.08 4.32 -20.71
CA HIS A 168 -1.94 3.59 -21.63
C HIS A 168 -3.04 2.81 -20.88
N ARG A 169 -3.23 3.09 -19.59
CA ARG A 169 -4.30 2.47 -18.80
C ARG A 169 -5.68 2.93 -19.30
N PRO A 170 -6.68 2.02 -19.36
CA PRO A 170 -8.03 2.40 -19.72
C PRO A 170 -8.59 3.46 -18.77
N HIS A 171 -9.11 4.56 -19.31
CA HIS A 171 -9.87 5.51 -18.52
C HIS A 171 -11.17 4.86 -18.05
N ARG A 172 -11.36 4.79 -16.73
CA ARG A 172 -12.64 4.37 -16.13
C ARG A 172 -13.62 5.53 -16.18
N ALA A 173 -14.91 5.21 -16.28
CA ALA A 173 -15.95 6.21 -16.08
C ALA A 173 -15.78 6.77 -14.66
N PRO A 174 -15.89 8.10 -14.48
CA PRO A 174 -15.91 8.67 -13.15
C PRO A 174 -17.15 8.18 -12.40
N ASP A 175 -17.13 8.30 -11.08
CA ASP A 175 -18.24 7.87 -10.24
C ASP A 175 -19.54 8.60 -10.59
N GLN A 176 -20.68 7.98 -10.27
CA GLN A 176 -21.97 8.58 -10.58
C GLN A 176 -22.23 9.77 -9.64
N PRO A 177 -22.72 10.91 -10.16
CA PRO A 177 -23.07 12.05 -9.32
C PRO A 177 -24.18 11.70 -8.33
N PHE A 178 -24.02 12.11 -7.07
CA PHE A 178 -25.13 12.21 -6.13
C PHE A 178 -25.84 13.57 -6.31
N ASN A 179 -27.18 13.58 -6.36
CA ASN A 179 -27.99 14.77 -6.57
C ASN A 179 -28.70 15.20 -5.27
N ALA A 180 -28.26 16.32 -4.67
CA ALA A 180 -29.04 17.07 -3.69
C ALA A 180 -28.76 18.59 -3.77
N SER A 181 -29.65 19.42 -3.20
CA SER A 181 -29.74 20.88 -3.46
C SER A 181 -29.45 21.84 -2.29
N ALA A 182 -28.86 23.00 -2.63
CA ALA A 182 -28.82 24.34 -1.97
C ALA A 182 -27.66 24.74 -1.01
N SER A 183 -27.09 25.95 -1.28
CA SER A 183 -25.69 26.44 -1.07
C SER A 183 -25.06 26.47 0.33
N ALA A 184 -23.71 26.38 0.37
CA ALA A 184 -22.89 27.08 1.37
C ALA A 184 -21.63 27.68 0.74
N SER A 185 -21.31 28.91 1.13
CA SER A 185 -20.06 29.61 0.84
C SER A 185 -18.99 29.40 1.91
N ASP A 186 -19.35 28.79 3.04
CA ASP A 186 -18.54 28.76 4.26
C ASP A 186 -18.37 27.33 4.78
N MET A 187 -17.31 27.10 5.56
CA MET A 187 -17.17 25.87 6.35
C MET A 187 -18.43 25.64 7.20
N ARG A 188 -18.95 24.41 7.16
CA ARG A 188 -20.14 24.00 7.92
C ARG A 188 -19.89 24.06 9.43
N GLU A 189 -20.88 24.52 10.18
CA GLU A 189 -20.78 24.75 11.64
C GLU A 189 -20.37 23.50 12.42
N SER A 190 -20.83 22.31 12.00
CA SER A 190 -20.43 21.04 12.62
C SER A 190 -18.93 20.73 12.55
N LEU A 191 -18.21 21.39 11.65
CA LEU A 191 -16.76 21.26 11.48
C LEU A 191 -15.98 22.42 12.11
N ARG A 192 -16.63 23.55 12.41
CA ARG A 192 -15.96 24.70 13.02
C ARG A 192 -15.54 24.37 14.45
N GLY A 193 -14.28 24.67 14.77
CA GLY A 193 -13.72 24.40 16.10
C GLY A 193 -13.53 22.91 16.43
N ARG A 194 -13.75 22.00 15.48
CA ARG A 194 -13.48 20.56 15.66
C ARG A 194 -11.98 20.36 15.83
N ALA A 195 -11.59 19.53 16.80
CA ALA A 195 -10.20 19.15 16.98
C ALA A 195 -9.73 18.32 15.78
N ALA A 196 -8.68 18.77 15.11
CA ALA A 196 -8.03 18.03 14.03
C ALA A 196 -7.19 16.88 14.60
N ALA A 197 -7.00 15.84 13.80
CA ALA A 197 -5.95 14.85 14.07
C ALA A 197 -4.58 15.53 14.07
N THR A 198 -3.69 15.13 14.98
CA THR A 198 -2.33 15.69 15.10
C THR A 198 -1.29 14.58 15.10
N ALA A 199 -0.04 14.89 14.79
CA ALA A 199 1.03 13.88 14.85
C ALA A 199 1.21 13.27 16.25
N ALA A 200 0.85 14.01 17.31
CA ALA A 200 0.89 13.51 18.70
C ALA A 200 -0.34 12.65 19.07
N ASN A 201 -1.46 12.84 18.38
CA ASN A 201 -2.68 12.06 18.55
C ASN A 201 -3.32 11.77 17.18
N PRO A 202 -2.69 10.87 16.38
CA PRO A 202 -3.20 10.54 15.07
C PRO A 202 -4.46 9.66 15.18
N ALA A 203 -5.36 9.79 14.20
CA ALA A 203 -6.59 9.00 14.15
C ALA A 203 -6.36 7.64 13.46
N VAL A 204 -7.00 6.57 13.94
CA VAL A 204 -7.00 5.26 13.25
C VAL A 204 -8.43 4.91 12.90
N ILE A 205 -8.69 4.65 11.63
CA ILE A 205 -9.99 4.19 11.14
C ILE A 205 -9.93 2.68 11.03
N ASP A 206 -10.75 2.00 11.80
CA ASP A 206 -10.81 0.53 11.80
C ASP A 206 -11.67 0.03 10.64
N VAL A 207 -11.13 -0.83 9.79
CA VAL A 207 -11.78 -1.29 8.55
C VAL A 207 -11.84 -2.82 8.51
N ILE A 208 -12.94 -3.37 7.97
CA ILE A 208 -12.95 -4.73 7.44
C ILE A 208 -13.12 -4.66 5.92
N ALA A 209 -12.32 -5.45 5.20
CA ALA A 209 -12.37 -5.53 3.74
C ALA A 209 -13.00 -6.84 3.27
N GLY A 210 -14.18 -6.76 2.65
CA GLY A 210 -14.78 -7.88 1.94
C GLY A 210 -14.17 -8.04 0.55
N TYR A 211 -14.21 -9.24 -0.03
CA TYR A 211 -13.89 -9.46 -1.45
C TYR A 211 -14.89 -10.38 -2.15
N THR A 212 -15.07 -10.22 -3.46
CA THR A 212 -15.95 -11.08 -4.26
C THR A 212 -15.19 -12.24 -4.90
N SER A 213 -15.89 -13.33 -5.22
CA SER A 213 -15.26 -14.45 -5.95
C SER A 213 -14.84 -14.08 -7.37
N LYS A 214 -15.41 -13.00 -7.94
CA LYS A 214 -14.95 -12.45 -9.21
C LYS A 214 -13.59 -11.77 -9.06
N ALA A 215 -13.35 -11.04 -7.96
CA ALA A 215 -12.03 -10.52 -7.62
C ALA A 215 -11.02 -11.66 -7.38
N VAL A 216 -11.41 -12.72 -6.66
CA VAL A 216 -10.55 -13.92 -6.46
C VAL A 216 -10.15 -14.57 -7.79
N THR A 217 -11.10 -14.67 -8.73
CA THR A 217 -10.83 -15.23 -10.06
C THR A 217 -9.88 -14.34 -10.85
N ALA A 218 -10.07 -13.01 -10.79
CA ALA A 218 -9.22 -12.04 -11.45
C ALA A 218 -7.78 -12.04 -10.89
N ALA A 219 -7.62 -12.19 -9.57
CA ALA A 219 -6.34 -12.24 -8.90
C ALA A 219 -5.61 -13.59 -9.01
N GLY A 220 -6.30 -14.64 -9.50
CA GLY A 220 -5.75 -16.00 -9.57
C GLY A 220 -5.73 -16.77 -8.24
N GLY A 221 -6.28 -16.19 -7.16
CA GLY A 221 -6.41 -16.84 -5.86
C GLY A 221 -6.81 -15.89 -4.74
N GLU A 222 -7.28 -16.46 -3.63
CA GLU A 222 -7.78 -15.70 -2.48
C GLU A 222 -6.68 -14.92 -1.76
N GLN A 223 -5.52 -15.55 -1.58
CA GLN A 223 -4.39 -14.89 -0.92
C GLN A 223 -3.82 -13.73 -1.75
N GLN A 224 -3.90 -13.80 -3.08
CA GLN A 224 -3.52 -12.68 -3.95
C GLN A 224 -4.43 -11.47 -3.69
N VAL A 225 -5.75 -11.66 -3.62
CA VAL A 225 -6.67 -10.55 -3.27
C VAL A 225 -6.34 -9.95 -1.90
N ILE A 226 -6.05 -10.79 -0.90
CA ILE A 226 -5.68 -10.33 0.45
C ILE A 226 -4.36 -9.54 0.43
N ASN A 227 -3.36 -10.01 -0.31
CA ASN A 227 -2.10 -9.29 -0.48
C ASN A 227 -2.32 -7.91 -1.13
N THR A 228 -3.09 -7.83 -2.21
CA THR A 228 -3.42 -6.56 -2.86
C THR A 228 -4.24 -5.63 -1.96
N ILE A 229 -5.09 -6.16 -1.08
CA ILE A 229 -5.81 -5.38 -0.05
C ILE A 229 -4.81 -4.71 0.92
N HIS A 230 -3.83 -5.44 1.44
CA HIS A 230 -2.82 -4.88 2.34
C HIS A 230 -1.84 -3.94 1.63
N TRP A 231 -1.55 -4.21 0.35
CA TRP A 231 -0.86 -3.24 -0.51
C TRP A 231 -1.65 -1.92 -0.58
N ALA A 232 -2.96 -1.98 -0.81
CA ALA A 232 -3.81 -0.80 -0.94
C ALA A 232 -3.94 -0.03 0.38
N GLU A 233 -4.02 -0.75 1.51
CA GLU A 233 -3.94 -0.17 2.85
C GLU A 233 -2.64 0.61 3.06
N ARG A 234 -1.49 0.01 2.70
CA ARG A 234 -0.19 0.68 2.78
C ARG A 234 -0.19 1.97 1.95
N LYS A 235 -0.66 1.91 0.70
CA LYS A 235 -0.70 3.08 -0.20
C LYS A 235 -1.66 4.16 0.28
N MET A 236 -2.80 3.81 0.84
CA MET A 236 -3.71 4.81 1.42
C MET A 236 -3.07 5.48 2.64
N ASN A 237 -2.39 4.72 3.51
CA ASN A 237 -1.69 5.26 4.66
C ASN A 237 -0.51 6.16 4.26
N GLU A 238 0.18 5.86 3.15
CA GLU A 238 1.15 6.79 2.53
C GLU A 238 0.47 8.07 2.08
N ALA A 239 -0.66 7.98 1.38
CA ALA A 239 -1.35 9.17 0.90
C ALA A 239 -1.78 10.10 2.03
N LEU A 240 -2.26 9.54 3.15
CA LEU A 240 -2.56 10.29 4.36
C LEU A 240 -1.30 10.98 4.91
N ALA A 241 -0.21 10.24 5.09
CA ALA A 241 1.05 10.78 5.61
C ALA A 241 1.68 11.83 4.69
N ASP A 242 1.69 11.57 3.38
CA ASP A 242 2.25 12.45 2.38
C ASP A 242 1.50 13.76 2.26
N SER A 243 0.17 13.71 2.42
CA SER A 243 -0.71 14.88 2.47
C SER A 243 -0.70 15.58 3.85
N ASN A 244 0.16 15.15 4.77
CA ASN A 244 0.26 15.66 6.13
C ASN A 244 -1.09 15.57 6.88
N ILE A 245 -1.79 14.45 6.73
CA ILE A 245 -3.02 14.09 7.45
C ILE A 245 -2.60 13.08 8.52
N PRO A 246 -2.57 13.44 9.82
CA PRO A 246 -2.15 12.53 10.89
C PRO A 246 -3.19 11.45 11.18
N ALA A 247 -3.36 10.51 10.26
CA ALA A 247 -4.29 9.42 10.37
C ALA A 247 -3.81 8.19 9.59
N SER A 248 -4.40 7.05 9.91
CA SER A 248 -4.24 5.79 9.16
C SER A 248 -5.54 5.00 9.17
N ILE A 249 -5.63 4.02 8.28
CA ILE A 249 -6.57 2.90 8.37
C ILE A 249 -5.85 1.66 8.92
N ASP A 250 -6.58 0.80 9.63
CA ASP A 250 -6.15 -0.56 10.02
C ASP A 250 -7.18 -1.57 9.50
N ILE A 251 -6.82 -2.37 8.50
CA ILE A 251 -7.65 -3.47 7.99
C ILE A 251 -7.53 -4.64 8.96
N ILE A 252 -8.45 -4.67 9.92
CA ILE A 252 -8.39 -5.63 11.03
C ILE A 252 -8.86 -7.04 10.64
N GLY A 253 -9.41 -7.20 9.44
CA GLY A 253 -9.86 -8.49 8.91
C GLY A 253 -10.37 -8.41 7.48
N THR A 254 -10.32 -9.55 6.81
CA THR A 254 -10.86 -9.74 5.46
C THR A 254 -11.88 -10.87 5.42
N TYR A 255 -12.79 -10.86 4.45
CA TYR A 255 -13.75 -11.96 4.27
C TYR A 255 -14.23 -12.10 2.82
N ASN A 256 -14.50 -13.33 2.40
CA ASN A 256 -15.20 -13.58 1.15
C ASN A 256 -16.70 -13.25 1.34
N THR A 257 -17.23 -12.38 0.49
CA THR A 257 -18.63 -11.94 0.52
C THR A 257 -19.61 -13.00 0.02
N ASP A 258 -19.12 -14.02 -0.68
CA ASP A 258 -19.94 -14.97 -1.45
C ASP A 258 -20.93 -14.33 -2.44
N TYR A 259 -20.69 -13.06 -2.79
CA TYR A 259 -21.53 -12.32 -3.72
C TYR A 259 -21.44 -12.91 -5.14
N ARG A 260 -22.59 -13.09 -5.80
CA ARG A 260 -22.73 -13.63 -7.17
C ARG A 260 -23.66 -12.78 -8.05
N GLY A 261 -24.02 -11.58 -7.58
CA GLY A 261 -24.95 -10.69 -8.28
C GLY A 261 -24.27 -9.79 -9.31
N ASP A 262 -24.93 -8.67 -9.59
CA ASP A 262 -24.43 -7.62 -10.47
C ASP A 262 -23.23 -6.90 -9.84
N ASN A 263 -22.12 -6.86 -10.58
CA ASN A 263 -20.84 -6.36 -10.11
C ASN A 263 -20.64 -4.86 -10.40
N THR A 264 -21.69 -4.14 -10.79
CA THR A 264 -21.67 -2.68 -10.91
C THR A 264 -21.49 -2.05 -9.54
N SER A 265 -20.49 -1.17 -9.39
CA SER A 265 -20.10 -0.58 -8.09
C SER A 265 -21.26 0.12 -7.37
N SER A 266 -22.06 0.92 -8.08
CA SER A 266 -23.22 1.61 -7.51
C SER A 266 -24.30 0.64 -7.00
N LEU A 267 -24.63 -0.41 -7.76
CA LEU A 267 -25.61 -1.42 -7.33
C LEU A 267 -25.11 -2.23 -6.13
N MET A 268 -23.82 -2.57 -6.10
CA MET A 268 -23.23 -3.23 -4.94
C MET A 268 -23.19 -2.31 -3.72
N HIS A 269 -22.89 -1.03 -3.91
CA HIS A 269 -22.86 -0.03 -2.85
C HIS A 269 -24.26 0.20 -2.25
N ASP A 270 -25.31 0.29 -3.07
CA ASP A 270 -26.70 0.38 -2.60
C ASP A 270 -27.07 -0.82 -1.71
N LYS A 271 -26.70 -2.03 -2.16
CA LYS A 271 -26.92 -3.27 -1.41
C LYS A 271 -26.11 -3.33 -0.11
N LEU A 272 -24.88 -2.84 -0.15
CA LEU A 272 -23.99 -2.80 1.01
C LEU A 272 -24.52 -1.84 2.09
N ASN A 273 -25.16 -0.75 1.66
CA ASN A 273 -25.77 0.24 2.55
C ASN A 273 -27.10 -0.22 3.19
N ASP A 274 -27.82 -1.18 2.59
CA ASP A 274 -29.07 -1.69 3.14
C ASP A 274 -28.83 -2.84 4.13
N PRO A 275 -29.00 -2.65 5.46
CA PRO A 275 -28.81 -3.71 6.44
C PRO A 275 -29.83 -4.86 6.32
N GLN A 276 -30.86 -4.73 5.49
CA GLN A 276 -31.82 -5.80 5.18
C GLN A 276 -31.45 -6.58 3.91
N ASP A 277 -30.56 -6.07 3.06
CA ASP A 277 -30.11 -6.79 1.86
C ASP A 277 -29.28 -8.01 2.29
N GLN A 278 -29.80 -9.19 2.01
CA GLN A 278 -29.20 -10.45 2.42
C GLN A 278 -27.96 -10.83 1.61
N ALA A 279 -27.67 -10.15 0.49
CA ALA A 279 -26.52 -10.44 -0.34
C ALA A 279 -25.26 -9.75 0.16
N LEU A 280 -25.36 -8.52 0.68
CA LEU A 280 -24.20 -7.75 1.16
C LEU A 280 -24.44 -7.05 2.50
N GLY A 281 -25.45 -6.18 2.59
CA GLY A 281 -25.58 -5.24 3.70
C GLY A 281 -25.90 -5.88 5.05
N ALA A 282 -26.64 -6.99 5.09
CA ALA A 282 -26.91 -7.73 6.34
C ALA A 282 -25.62 -8.25 6.99
N THR A 283 -24.73 -8.86 6.20
CA THR A 283 -23.43 -9.35 6.67
C THR A 283 -22.53 -8.18 7.08
N ALA A 284 -22.46 -7.12 6.28
CA ALA A 284 -21.63 -5.95 6.59
C ALA A 284 -22.09 -5.25 7.89
N ALA A 285 -23.40 -5.09 8.09
CA ALA A 285 -23.97 -4.53 9.31
C ALA A 285 -23.69 -5.40 10.54
N GLU A 286 -23.75 -6.74 10.41
CA GLU A 286 -23.34 -7.66 11.48
C GLU A 286 -21.86 -7.55 11.80
N LEU A 287 -20.97 -7.54 10.80
CA LEU A 287 -19.53 -7.39 11.03
C LEU A 287 -19.19 -6.08 11.74
N ARG A 288 -19.78 -4.95 11.31
CA ARG A 288 -19.63 -3.67 12.01
C ARG A 288 -20.15 -3.69 13.45
N ARG A 289 -21.26 -4.37 13.71
CA ARG A 289 -21.79 -4.54 15.07
C ARG A 289 -20.89 -5.44 15.93
N ARG A 290 -20.43 -6.55 15.37
CA ARG A 290 -19.69 -7.59 16.07
C ARG A 290 -18.27 -7.16 16.42
N TYR A 291 -17.60 -6.49 15.50
CA TYR A 291 -16.20 -6.08 15.66
C TYR A 291 -16.06 -4.61 16.06
N GLY A 292 -17.11 -3.80 15.85
CA GLY A 292 -17.07 -2.38 16.20
C GLY A 292 -16.20 -1.56 15.23
N VAL A 293 -16.09 -1.97 13.96
CA VAL A 293 -15.27 -1.27 12.95
C VAL A 293 -15.98 -0.06 12.36
N ASP A 294 -15.18 0.96 12.03
CA ASP A 294 -15.68 2.23 11.52
C ASP A 294 -16.24 2.08 10.12
N LEU A 295 -15.50 1.43 9.22
CA LEU A 295 -15.86 1.28 7.80
C LEU A 295 -15.87 -0.18 7.33
N ILE A 296 -16.64 -0.46 6.28
CA ILE A 296 -16.55 -1.69 5.47
C ILE A 296 -16.30 -1.29 4.02
N THR A 297 -15.26 -1.87 3.42
CA THR A 297 -15.03 -1.77 1.98
C THR A 297 -15.20 -3.13 1.32
N ILE A 298 -15.67 -3.20 0.08
CA ILE A 298 -15.73 -4.44 -0.71
C ILE A 298 -14.86 -4.30 -1.95
N VAL A 299 -13.87 -5.19 -2.08
CA VAL A 299 -13.08 -5.37 -3.30
C VAL A 299 -13.78 -6.32 -4.26
N ASN A 300 -14.13 -5.79 -5.42
CA ASN A 300 -14.84 -6.51 -6.47
C ASN A 300 -14.06 -6.45 -7.80
N LYS A 301 -14.42 -7.26 -8.79
CA LYS A 301 -13.97 -7.03 -10.18
C LYS A 301 -15.13 -6.49 -11.02
N VAL A 302 -15.04 -5.23 -11.42
CA VAL A 302 -16.08 -4.57 -12.23
C VAL A 302 -15.85 -4.84 -13.71
N ASP A 303 -16.93 -4.90 -14.48
CA ASP A 303 -16.84 -5.09 -15.93
C ASP A 303 -16.32 -3.82 -16.62
N PRO A 304 -15.66 -3.95 -17.80
CA PRO A 304 -15.18 -2.79 -18.56
C PRO A 304 -16.28 -1.76 -18.83
N GLY A 305 -15.93 -0.48 -18.75
CA GLY A 305 -16.86 0.65 -18.97
C GLY A 305 -17.71 1.04 -17.75
N GLN A 306 -17.69 0.28 -16.66
CA GLN A 306 -18.30 0.68 -15.38
C GLN A 306 -17.33 1.53 -14.54
N SER A 307 -17.88 2.34 -13.62
CA SER A 307 -17.05 3.00 -12.60
C SER A 307 -16.27 1.94 -11.80
N SER A 308 -15.02 2.28 -11.50
CA SER A 308 -14.14 1.47 -10.67
C SER A 308 -14.46 1.51 -9.18
N GLY A 309 -15.40 2.31 -8.71
CA GLY A 309 -15.79 2.29 -7.30
C GLY A 309 -17.04 3.09 -6.99
N GLN A 310 -17.39 3.10 -5.71
CA GLN A 310 -18.43 3.94 -5.15
C GLN A 310 -18.28 3.97 -3.61
N GLY A 311 -18.15 5.16 -3.05
CA GLY A 311 -18.14 5.41 -1.60
C GLY A 311 -19.37 6.17 -1.13
N ASN A 312 -19.75 6.01 0.14
CA ASN A 312 -20.63 6.99 0.78
C ASN A 312 -19.88 8.31 0.93
N LEU A 313 -20.55 9.41 0.62
CA LEU A 313 -20.01 10.76 0.74
C LEU A 313 -20.80 11.53 1.81
N PRO A 314 -20.25 11.74 3.02
CA PRO A 314 -20.84 12.67 3.98
C PRO A 314 -20.89 14.08 3.39
N GLU A 315 -22.04 14.74 3.50
CA GLU A 315 -22.29 16.05 2.90
C GLU A 315 -22.82 17.04 3.94
N ARG A 316 -22.68 18.33 3.66
CA ARG A 316 -23.28 19.42 4.44
C ARG A 316 -22.94 19.37 5.94
N GLY A 317 -21.79 18.80 6.27
CA GLY A 317 -21.29 18.64 7.63
C GLY A 317 -21.95 17.50 8.41
N VAL A 318 -22.72 16.62 7.76
CA VAL A 318 -23.40 15.49 8.38
C VAL A 318 -22.57 14.23 8.15
N PHE A 319 -21.85 13.80 9.19
CA PHE A 319 -21.11 12.54 9.21
C PHE A 319 -21.91 11.51 10.00
N ASN A 320 -22.48 10.54 9.29
CA ASN A 320 -23.35 9.54 9.87
C ASN A 320 -22.68 8.17 9.83
N SER A 321 -22.63 7.47 10.97
CA SER A 321 -22.04 6.13 11.01
C SER A 321 -22.81 5.08 10.17
N LYS A 322 -24.01 5.40 9.67
CA LYS A 322 -24.73 4.58 8.67
C LYS A 322 -24.14 4.67 7.26
N GLU A 323 -23.36 5.72 6.95
CA GLU A 323 -22.73 6.01 5.66
C GLU A 323 -21.24 5.62 5.71
N ALA A 324 -20.98 4.33 5.90
CA ALA A 324 -19.66 3.82 6.28
C ALA A 324 -19.16 2.73 5.33
N PHE A 325 -19.57 2.84 4.07
CA PHE A 325 -19.41 1.78 3.09
C PHE A 325 -18.77 2.29 1.81
N SER A 326 -17.96 1.44 1.20
CA SER A 326 -17.37 1.66 -0.11
C SER A 326 -17.25 0.34 -0.90
N VAL A 327 -17.24 0.45 -2.22
CA VAL A 327 -16.95 -0.65 -3.15
C VAL A 327 -15.83 -0.20 -4.07
N VAL A 328 -14.83 -1.04 -4.30
CA VAL A 328 -13.63 -0.74 -5.10
C VAL A 328 -13.38 -1.86 -6.11
N ASP A 329 -12.91 -1.52 -7.30
CA ASP A 329 -12.45 -2.49 -8.30
C ASP A 329 -11.04 -2.99 -7.97
N PHE A 330 -10.84 -4.30 -8.05
CA PHE A 330 -9.60 -4.99 -7.74
C PHE A 330 -8.42 -4.44 -8.54
N THR A 331 -8.60 -4.24 -9.84
CA THR A 331 -7.53 -3.74 -10.71
C THR A 331 -7.22 -2.27 -10.43
N SER A 332 -8.25 -1.48 -10.13
CA SER A 332 -8.09 -0.07 -9.79
C SER A 332 -7.33 0.19 -8.48
N LEU A 333 -7.21 -0.82 -7.59
CA LEU A 333 -6.37 -0.72 -6.39
C LEU A 333 -4.95 -0.32 -6.80
N THR A 334 -4.32 -1.10 -7.68
CA THR A 334 -2.93 -0.90 -8.09
C THR A 334 -2.76 0.05 -9.27
N ASP A 335 -3.81 0.25 -10.09
CA ASP A 335 -3.71 1.12 -11.25
C ASP A 335 -3.72 2.62 -10.92
N TRP A 336 -4.44 3.03 -9.88
CA TRP A 336 -4.51 4.46 -9.53
C TRP A 336 -4.86 4.73 -8.06
N TYR A 337 -4.65 3.74 -7.18
CA TYR A 337 -4.82 3.90 -5.72
C TYR A 337 -6.29 4.05 -5.27
N ASN A 338 -7.20 3.36 -5.95
CA ASN A 338 -8.64 3.60 -5.79
C ASN A 338 -9.18 3.39 -4.35
N LEU A 339 -8.55 2.54 -3.52
CA LEU A 339 -8.97 2.44 -2.11
C LEU A 339 -8.91 3.79 -1.38
N GLY A 340 -7.87 4.58 -1.63
CA GLY A 340 -7.73 5.92 -1.07
C GLY A 340 -8.78 6.89 -1.62
N HIS A 341 -9.19 6.75 -2.87
CA HIS A 341 -10.27 7.55 -3.45
C HIS A 341 -11.61 7.26 -2.78
N GLU A 342 -12.02 6.00 -2.72
CA GLU A 342 -13.32 5.61 -2.19
C GLU A 342 -13.46 5.84 -0.69
N ILE A 343 -12.42 5.54 0.09
CA ILE A 343 -12.42 5.90 1.51
C ILE A 343 -12.29 7.42 1.67
N GLY A 344 -11.64 8.11 0.73
CA GLY A 344 -11.65 9.57 0.63
C GLY A 344 -13.07 10.13 0.59
N HIS A 345 -14.00 9.52 -0.16
CA HIS A 345 -15.42 9.87 -0.09
C HIS A 345 -16.01 9.67 1.30
N ASN A 346 -15.71 8.56 2.00
CA ASN A 346 -16.17 8.37 3.38
C ASN A 346 -15.65 9.45 4.35
N LEU A 347 -14.52 10.10 4.02
CA LEU A 347 -13.97 11.25 4.75
C LEU A 347 -14.62 12.60 4.35
N GLY A 348 -15.61 12.59 3.46
CA GLY A 348 -16.30 13.78 2.97
C GLY A 348 -15.54 14.53 1.87
N LEU A 349 -14.58 13.88 1.22
CA LEU A 349 -13.73 14.48 0.19
C LEU A 349 -14.41 14.39 -1.18
N TRP A 350 -14.43 15.51 -1.89
CA TRP A 350 -15.06 15.63 -3.19
C TRP A 350 -14.04 15.58 -4.32
N HIS A 351 -14.53 15.27 -5.52
CA HIS A 351 -13.72 15.27 -6.73
C HIS A 351 -13.10 16.65 -7.02
N ASP A 352 -12.19 16.72 -7.98
CA ASP A 352 -11.76 17.98 -8.55
C ASP A 352 -12.92 18.72 -9.21
N ARG A 353 -12.81 20.05 -9.24
CA ARG A 353 -13.90 20.92 -9.68
C ARG A 353 -14.29 20.74 -11.14
N ARG A 354 -13.37 20.32 -12.01
CA ARG A 354 -13.65 20.11 -13.45
C ARG A 354 -14.47 18.84 -13.63
N THR A 355 -14.11 17.77 -12.92
CA THR A 355 -14.93 16.55 -12.85
C THR A 355 -16.32 16.89 -12.29
N LEU A 356 -16.40 17.64 -11.20
CA LEU A 356 -17.67 18.01 -10.58
C LEU A 356 -18.56 18.85 -11.50
N ASP A 357 -17.99 19.83 -12.23
CA ASP A 357 -18.74 20.64 -13.18
C ASP A 357 -19.22 19.80 -14.40
N SER A 358 -18.55 18.69 -14.73
CA SER A 358 -19.03 17.74 -15.75
C SER A 358 -20.10 16.79 -15.21
N GLN A 359 -19.95 16.29 -13.99
CA GLN A 359 -20.87 15.36 -13.34
C GLN A 359 -22.17 16.04 -12.92
N ILE A 360 -22.09 17.31 -12.48
CA ILE A 360 -23.19 18.09 -11.92
C ILE A 360 -23.17 19.49 -12.59
N PRO A 361 -23.67 19.61 -13.83
CA PRO A 361 -23.53 20.84 -14.64
C PRO A 361 -24.21 22.08 -14.06
N GLU A 362 -25.21 21.90 -13.20
CA GLU A 362 -25.90 22.99 -12.50
C GLU A 362 -25.08 23.55 -11.33
N GLY A 363 -23.96 22.92 -10.98
CA GLY A 363 -23.04 23.38 -9.96
C GLY A 363 -23.55 23.20 -8.52
N SER A 364 -24.61 22.41 -8.31
CA SER A 364 -25.20 22.18 -6.98
C SER A 364 -24.22 21.54 -6.00
N TRP A 365 -23.19 20.82 -6.47
CA TRP A 365 -22.12 20.23 -5.65
C TRP A 365 -21.45 21.23 -4.70
N ARG A 366 -21.32 22.50 -5.11
CA ARG A 366 -20.72 23.56 -4.26
C ARG A 366 -21.46 23.70 -2.94
N SER A 367 -22.74 23.34 -2.96
CA SER A 367 -23.60 23.37 -1.79
C SER A 367 -23.46 22.19 -0.87
N ASP A 368 -23.10 21.02 -1.39
CA ASP A 368 -23.03 19.80 -0.61
C ASP A 368 -21.67 19.65 0.09
N LEU A 369 -20.70 20.45 -0.33
CA LEU A 369 -19.41 20.55 0.30
C LEU A 369 -19.50 20.76 1.83
N ASN A 370 -18.68 19.98 2.52
CA ASN A 370 -18.38 20.14 3.94
C ASN A 370 -17.55 21.41 4.21
N THR A 371 -16.63 21.71 3.29
CA THR A 371 -15.83 22.94 3.28
C THR A 371 -15.70 23.45 1.83
N PRO A 372 -15.65 24.76 1.58
CA PRO A 372 -15.54 25.32 0.22
C PRO A 372 -14.31 24.84 -0.56
N TYR A 373 -13.29 24.37 0.17
CA TYR A 373 -12.04 23.87 -0.35
C TYR A 373 -11.93 22.35 -0.40
N GLY A 374 -12.97 21.60 -0.01
CA GLY A 374 -12.91 20.13 0.16
C GLY A 374 -12.88 19.32 -1.15
N THR A 375 -12.26 19.83 -2.21
CA THR A 375 -12.21 19.27 -3.56
C THR A 375 -10.81 18.83 -4.00
N GLY A 376 -10.75 17.85 -4.89
CA GLY A 376 -9.52 17.38 -5.54
C GLY A 376 -8.88 18.43 -6.45
N TRP A 377 -7.76 18.06 -7.06
CA TRP A 377 -6.94 18.97 -7.86
C TRP A 377 -6.30 18.30 -9.08
N ILE A 378 -6.25 19.05 -10.19
CA ILE A 378 -5.49 18.77 -11.41
C ILE A 378 -4.43 19.86 -11.52
N THR A 379 -3.17 19.51 -11.77
CA THR A 379 -2.09 20.50 -11.83
C THR A 379 -2.29 21.50 -12.98
N PRO A 380 -1.78 22.75 -12.86
CA PRO A 380 -1.94 23.76 -13.91
C PRO A 380 -1.41 23.35 -15.29
N ASN A 381 -0.35 22.53 -15.34
CA ASN A 381 0.22 21.99 -16.58
C ASN A 381 -0.45 20.70 -17.06
N GLU A 382 -1.41 20.17 -16.29
CA GLU A 382 -2.18 18.96 -16.55
C GLU A 382 -1.34 17.71 -16.78
N GLU A 383 -0.18 17.62 -16.12
CA GLU A 383 0.64 16.41 -16.13
C GLU A 383 0.30 15.49 -14.97
N PHE A 384 -0.29 16.03 -13.91
CA PHE A 384 -0.59 15.29 -12.69
C PHE A 384 -1.98 15.62 -12.15
N HIS A 385 -2.55 14.68 -11.40
CA HIS A 385 -3.78 14.90 -10.65
C HIS A 385 -3.70 14.22 -9.28
N THR A 386 -4.38 14.78 -8.27
CA THR A 386 -4.46 14.21 -6.92
C THR A 386 -5.44 13.03 -6.86
N LEU A 387 -5.46 12.29 -5.75
CA LEU A 387 -6.32 11.11 -5.56
C LEU A 387 -7.80 11.35 -5.85
N MET A 388 -8.35 12.49 -5.43
CA MET A 388 -9.76 12.83 -5.68
C MET A 388 -9.97 13.53 -7.03
N ALA A 389 -9.14 13.27 -8.03
CA ALA A 389 -9.27 13.86 -9.36
C ALA A 389 -9.21 12.78 -10.42
N TYR A 390 -9.78 13.03 -11.59
CA TYR A 390 -9.78 12.06 -12.69
C TYR A 390 -8.92 12.51 -13.87
N SER A 391 -8.18 11.55 -14.41
CA SER A 391 -7.42 11.76 -15.65
C SER A 391 -8.31 12.08 -16.86
N SER A 392 -9.56 11.60 -16.87
CA SER A 392 -10.55 11.91 -17.90
C SER A 392 -10.95 13.39 -17.95
N SER A 393 -10.68 14.14 -16.87
CA SER A 393 -10.90 15.59 -16.81
C SER A 393 -9.70 16.39 -17.31
N CYS A 394 -8.52 15.78 -17.47
CA CYS A 394 -7.37 16.44 -18.09
C CYS A 394 -7.55 16.56 -19.62
N PHE A 395 -7.02 17.61 -20.25
CA PHE A 395 -7.04 17.75 -21.71
C PHE A 395 -6.03 16.81 -22.41
N LYS A 396 -5.06 16.32 -21.65
CA LYS A 396 -4.08 15.29 -22.03
C LYS A 396 -4.03 14.21 -20.94
N ALA A 397 -3.43 13.07 -21.24
CA ALA A 397 -3.13 12.08 -20.20
C ALA A 397 -2.31 12.75 -19.08
N CYS A 398 -2.75 12.54 -17.84
CA CYS A 398 -2.14 13.09 -16.65
C CYS A 398 -2.07 11.97 -15.60
N SER A 399 -0.94 11.86 -14.90
CA SER A 399 -0.65 10.75 -14.00
C SER A 399 -1.21 11.00 -12.60
N ALA A 400 -1.68 9.95 -11.94
CA ALA A 400 -2.16 10.04 -10.57
C ALA A 400 -0.98 10.25 -9.60
N VAL A 401 -1.14 11.18 -8.66
CA VAL A 401 -0.25 11.36 -7.52
C VAL A 401 -0.97 10.81 -6.30
N ASN A 402 -0.32 9.91 -5.55
CA ASN A 402 -0.85 9.29 -4.34
C ASN A 402 -0.90 10.28 -3.14
N GLN A 403 -1.55 11.41 -3.33
CA GLN A 403 -1.77 12.46 -2.33
C GLN A 403 -3.16 13.08 -2.52
N TYR A 404 -3.77 13.50 -1.41
CA TYR A 404 -4.93 14.36 -1.41
C TYR A 404 -4.52 15.81 -1.67
N SER A 405 -5.40 16.58 -2.31
CA SER A 405 -5.11 17.99 -2.60
C SER A 405 -4.77 18.77 -1.33
N ASN A 406 -3.74 19.60 -1.41
CA ASN A 406 -3.22 20.36 -0.27
C ASN A 406 -2.48 21.62 -0.74
N THR A 407 -2.24 22.54 0.19
CA THR A 407 -1.65 23.86 -0.11
C THR A 407 -0.13 23.91 0.02
N GLU A 408 0.47 22.82 0.52
CA GLU A 408 1.85 22.77 0.98
C GLU A 408 2.78 22.07 -0.01
N ASN A 409 2.31 21.00 -0.66
CA ASN A 409 3.13 20.11 -1.46
C ASN A 409 3.11 20.47 -2.95
N THR A 410 4.19 20.07 -3.62
CA THR A 410 4.35 20.19 -5.07
C THR A 410 4.81 18.86 -5.68
N VAL A 411 4.48 18.62 -6.95
CA VAL A 411 5.05 17.57 -7.80
C VAL A 411 5.73 18.23 -8.99
N ASN A 412 7.02 17.99 -9.21
CA ASN A 412 7.79 18.62 -10.30
C ASN A 412 7.63 20.16 -10.37
N GLY A 413 7.54 20.81 -9.20
CA GLY A 413 7.31 22.25 -9.08
C GLY A 413 5.88 22.73 -9.32
N GLN A 414 4.94 21.83 -9.67
CA GLN A 414 3.51 22.13 -9.77
C GLN A 414 2.83 21.97 -8.40
N PRO A 415 1.97 22.89 -7.97
CA PRO A 415 1.24 22.74 -6.71
C PRO A 415 0.24 21.59 -6.78
N LEU A 416 0.07 20.87 -5.67
CA LEU A 416 -0.92 19.80 -5.50
C LEU A 416 -2.26 20.30 -4.93
N GLY A 417 -2.52 21.60 -4.97
CA GLY A 417 -3.75 22.20 -4.51
C GLY A 417 -3.59 23.71 -4.32
N ASP A 418 -4.67 24.35 -3.89
CA ASP A 418 -4.69 25.77 -3.59
C ASP A 418 -5.65 26.05 -2.42
N ALA A 419 -5.86 27.33 -2.10
CA ALA A 419 -6.76 27.73 -1.01
C ALA A 419 -8.21 27.25 -1.18
N ASN A 420 -8.57 26.84 -2.39
CA ASN A 420 -9.90 26.42 -2.83
C ASN A 420 -9.96 24.90 -3.12
N ASN A 421 -8.85 24.18 -3.03
CA ASN A 421 -8.74 22.76 -3.34
C ASN A 421 -7.71 22.15 -2.37
N ASN A 422 -8.21 21.74 -1.21
CA ASN A 422 -7.47 21.27 -0.07
C ASN A 422 -8.25 20.16 0.66
N ASN A 423 -8.38 19.00 0.01
CA ASN A 423 -8.95 17.79 0.62
C ASN A 423 -8.23 17.45 1.93
N ALA A 424 -6.90 17.62 2.01
CA ALA A 424 -6.13 17.29 3.21
C ALA A 424 -6.57 18.12 4.43
N GLY A 425 -6.86 19.41 4.23
CA GLY A 425 -7.38 20.29 5.27
C GLY A 425 -8.73 19.83 5.82
N LEU A 426 -9.61 19.27 4.97
CA LEU A 426 -10.87 18.66 5.41
C LEU A 426 -10.62 17.31 6.09
N ALA A 427 -9.77 16.45 5.51
CA ALA A 427 -9.46 15.13 6.04
C ALA A 427 -8.90 15.20 7.48
N ARG A 428 -8.06 16.20 7.79
CA ARG A 428 -7.57 16.43 9.17
C ARG A 428 -8.70 16.63 10.19
N LEU A 429 -9.85 17.16 9.76
CA LEU A 429 -11.04 17.39 10.61
C LEU A 429 -11.99 16.19 10.61
N SER A 430 -12.10 15.47 9.49
CA SER A 430 -13.06 14.37 9.33
C SER A 430 -12.52 13.00 9.76
N THR A 431 -11.21 12.75 9.70
CA THR A 431 -10.64 11.47 10.13
C THR A 431 -10.93 11.15 11.60
N PRO A 432 -10.88 12.08 12.58
CA PRO A 432 -11.29 11.78 13.96
C PRO A 432 -12.80 11.54 14.11
N ILE A 433 -13.62 12.03 13.17
CA ILE A 433 -15.07 11.80 13.19
C ILE A 433 -15.36 10.37 12.72
N VAL A 434 -14.76 9.97 11.60
CA VAL A 434 -14.95 8.64 11.00
C VAL A 434 -14.34 7.55 11.88
N ALA A 435 -13.13 7.77 12.43
CA ALA A 435 -12.51 6.90 13.44
C ALA A 435 -13.31 6.78 14.76
N GLY A 436 -14.33 7.64 14.94
CA GLY A 436 -15.22 7.64 16.08
C GLY A 436 -16.61 7.08 15.75
N TYR A 437 -16.82 6.50 14.57
CA TYR A 437 -18.10 5.92 14.18
C TYR A 437 -18.47 4.74 15.07
N ARG A 438 -17.49 3.93 15.45
CA ARG A 438 -17.67 2.82 16.39
C ARG A 438 -16.49 2.73 17.35
N THR A 439 -16.62 1.83 18.31
CA THR A 439 -15.54 1.44 19.20
C THR A 439 -15.34 -0.05 19.02
N LEU A 440 -14.10 -0.46 18.77
CA LEU A 440 -13.77 -1.87 18.64
C LEU A 440 -14.27 -2.67 19.85
N THR A 441 -14.93 -3.79 19.57
CA THR A 441 -15.43 -4.69 20.64
C THR A 441 -14.28 -5.44 21.31
N THR A 442 -13.17 -5.61 20.60
CA THR A 442 -11.90 -6.13 21.14
C THR A 442 -10.81 -5.10 20.90
N ALA A 443 -10.28 -4.53 21.99
CA ALA A 443 -9.19 -3.57 21.89
C ALA A 443 -7.96 -4.20 21.22
N ARG A 444 -7.35 -3.46 20.29
CA ARG A 444 -6.09 -3.83 19.65
C ARG A 444 -4.95 -3.10 20.32
N THR A 445 -3.87 -3.82 20.62
CA THR A 445 -2.63 -3.19 21.10
C THR A 445 -2.04 -2.38 19.97
N ARG A 446 -1.76 -1.10 20.21
CA ARG A 446 -1.02 -0.23 19.31
C ARG A 446 -0.01 0.60 20.08
N HIS A 447 1.08 0.98 19.42
CA HIS A 447 2.18 1.74 20.00
C HIS A 447 2.27 3.13 19.38
N ALA A 448 2.39 4.15 20.21
CA ALA A 448 2.57 5.52 19.77
C ALA A 448 4.04 5.79 19.41
N LEU A 449 4.26 6.53 18.32
CA LEU A 449 5.54 7.17 18.02
C LEU A 449 5.36 8.67 18.22
N THR A 450 6.00 9.22 19.24
CA THR A 450 6.01 10.67 19.46
C THR A 450 7.11 11.28 18.59
N LEU A 451 6.73 12.20 17.71
CA LEU A 451 7.64 12.87 16.78
C LEU A 451 7.87 14.31 17.20
N ASP A 452 9.12 14.73 17.25
CA ASP A 452 9.53 16.09 17.58
C ASP A 452 10.68 16.56 16.69
N SER A 453 10.92 17.87 16.65
CA SER A 453 12.07 18.45 15.95
C SER A 453 12.47 19.77 16.56
N THR A 454 13.77 20.04 16.60
CA THR A 454 14.25 21.40 16.91
C THR A 454 13.92 22.36 15.75
N ASP A 455 14.05 23.66 16.01
CA ASP A 455 13.91 24.68 14.98
C ASP A 455 14.80 24.41 13.76
N GLY A 456 14.30 24.75 12.57
CA GLY A 456 15.05 24.63 11.32
C GLY A 456 14.82 23.35 10.52
N GLY A 457 13.87 22.51 10.91
CA GLY A 457 13.47 21.34 10.13
C GLY A 457 12.21 20.69 10.67
N THR A 458 11.74 19.68 9.95
CA THR A 458 10.63 18.82 10.36
C THR A 458 10.99 17.37 10.13
N ILE A 459 10.32 16.46 10.82
CA ILE A 459 10.42 15.02 10.56
C ILE A 459 9.03 14.48 10.21
N ARG A 460 8.97 13.50 9.31
CA ARG A 460 7.71 12.92 8.84
C ARG A 460 7.82 11.40 8.73
N PRO A 461 6.89 10.63 9.30
CA PRO A 461 6.89 9.19 9.15
C PRO A 461 6.33 8.81 7.77
N ALA A 462 6.70 7.64 7.25
CA ALA A 462 6.15 7.10 6.01
C ALA A 462 4.65 6.80 6.12
N VAL A 463 4.19 6.47 7.34
CA VAL A 463 2.78 6.29 7.74
C VAL A 463 2.57 6.81 9.15
N TYR A 464 1.40 7.39 9.44
CA TYR A 464 1.05 7.74 10.81
C TYR A 464 0.49 6.53 11.57
N GLY A 465 0.81 6.47 12.87
CA GLY A 465 0.31 5.44 13.78
C GLY A 465 -1.00 5.85 14.47
N PRO A 466 -1.25 5.36 15.69
CA PRO A 466 -0.46 4.37 16.43
C PRO A 466 -0.32 3.04 15.67
N TYR A 467 0.79 2.35 15.89
CA TYR A 467 1.24 1.22 15.06
C TYR A 467 0.98 -0.12 15.71
N LYS A 468 0.81 -1.17 14.90
CA LYS A 468 0.74 -2.54 15.40
C LYS A 468 2.09 -2.95 16.01
N PRO A 469 2.12 -3.89 16.97
CA PRO A 469 3.37 -4.43 17.51
C PRO A 469 4.21 -5.05 16.39
N GLY A 470 5.49 -4.66 16.31
CA GLY A 470 6.43 -5.15 15.31
C GLY A 470 6.46 -4.36 14.00
N THR A 471 5.54 -3.42 13.78
CA THR A 471 5.58 -2.53 12.59
C THR A 471 6.92 -1.78 12.55
N VAL A 472 7.58 -1.79 11.39
CA VAL A 472 8.75 -0.95 11.12
C VAL A 472 8.27 0.32 10.43
N VAL A 473 8.67 1.48 10.96
CA VAL A 473 8.28 2.79 10.47
C VAL A 473 9.51 3.58 10.05
N GLY A 474 9.59 3.94 8.79
CA GLY A 474 10.57 4.89 8.26
C GLY A 474 10.17 6.33 8.59
N VAL A 475 11.14 7.13 9.03
CA VAL A 475 10.97 8.55 9.34
C VAL A 475 12.03 9.34 8.61
N THR A 476 11.58 10.33 7.83
CA THR A 476 12.43 11.19 7.01
C THR A 476 12.56 12.58 7.63
N ALA A 477 13.79 13.11 7.67
CA ALA A 477 14.07 14.49 8.05
C ALA A 477 14.00 15.43 6.85
N ARG A 478 13.37 16.59 7.03
CA ARG A 478 13.27 17.68 6.05
C ARG A 478 13.85 18.96 6.66
N PRO A 479 15.14 19.26 6.45
CA PRO A 479 15.73 20.54 6.86
C PRO A 479 15.10 21.70 6.08
N GLN A 480 14.90 22.83 6.76
CA GLN A 480 14.56 24.09 6.11
C GLN A 480 15.80 24.67 5.40
N THR A 481 15.59 25.61 4.48
CA THR A 481 16.69 26.32 3.82
C THR A 481 17.63 26.96 4.84
N GLY A 482 18.93 26.68 4.75
CA GLY A 482 19.95 27.19 5.67
C GLY A 482 20.18 26.32 6.91
N TYR A 483 19.51 25.17 7.03
CA TYR A 483 19.69 24.22 8.13
C TYR A 483 20.11 22.84 7.62
N ARG A 484 20.69 22.04 8.52
CA ARG A 484 20.99 20.62 8.30
C ARG A 484 20.62 19.80 9.52
N LEU A 485 20.26 18.53 9.30
CA LEU A 485 20.14 17.55 10.37
C LEU A 485 21.53 17.22 10.92
N VAL A 486 21.70 17.26 12.24
CA VAL A 486 22.97 16.96 12.91
C VAL A 486 22.91 15.73 13.82
N ALA A 487 21.72 15.32 14.25
CA ALA A 487 21.51 14.10 15.03
C ALA A 487 20.04 13.66 15.02
N TRP A 488 19.84 12.38 15.34
CA TRP A 488 18.56 11.85 15.79
C TRP A 488 18.63 11.59 17.30
N LEU A 489 17.58 11.94 18.05
CA LEU A 489 17.40 11.46 19.43
C LEU A 489 16.29 10.42 19.42
N TYR A 490 16.64 9.16 19.68
CA TYR A 490 15.70 8.05 19.76
C TYR A 490 15.64 7.56 21.22
N ASP A 491 14.48 7.73 21.86
CA ASP A 491 14.27 7.49 23.29
C ASP A 491 15.35 8.17 24.18
N GLY A 492 15.75 9.39 23.80
CA GLY A 492 16.78 10.17 24.50
C GLY A 492 18.23 9.78 24.19
N VAL A 493 18.46 8.74 23.40
CA VAL A 493 19.79 8.33 22.94
C VAL A 493 20.12 9.00 21.62
N GLN A 494 21.31 9.59 21.51
CA GLN A 494 21.76 10.28 20.32
C GLN A 494 22.36 9.32 19.28
N TYR A 495 21.95 9.48 18.02
CA TYR A 495 22.45 8.75 16.86
C TYR A 495 22.95 9.71 15.78
N ASN A 496 23.87 9.22 14.95
CA ASN A 496 24.44 9.97 13.83
C ASN A 496 23.33 10.42 12.85
N PRO A 497 23.50 11.57 12.18
CA PRO A 497 22.52 12.05 11.23
C PRO A 497 22.46 11.15 10.00
N SER A 498 21.25 10.85 9.58
CA SER A 498 20.89 10.23 8.30
C SER A 498 19.60 10.86 7.81
N ALA A 499 19.41 11.00 6.50
CA ALA A 499 18.19 11.63 5.95
C ALA A 499 16.91 10.88 6.37
N GLN A 500 17.02 9.57 6.58
CA GLN A 500 15.95 8.70 7.04
C GLN A 500 16.47 7.73 8.10
N VAL A 501 15.59 7.32 9.01
CA VAL A 501 15.78 6.24 9.99
C VAL A 501 14.58 5.32 10.01
N ASN A 502 14.77 4.05 10.36
CA ASN A 502 13.68 3.10 10.63
C ASN A 502 13.60 2.80 12.13
N ILE A 503 12.36 2.66 12.63
CA ILE A 503 12.05 2.30 14.01
C ILE A 503 11.16 1.05 14.00
N THR A 504 11.49 0.04 14.80
CA THR A 504 10.58 -1.07 15.07
C THR A 504 9.70 -0.72 16.27
N MET A 505 8.38 -0.78 16.11
CA MET A 505 7.40 -0.41 17.13
C MET A 505 7.10 -1.61 18.04
N ASP A 506 7.90 -1.84 19.08
CA ASP A 506 7.67 -2.88 20.11
C ASP A 506 7.06 -2.34 21.41
N ARG A 507 7.12 -1.02 21.59
CA ARG A 507 6.44 -0.22 22.61
C ARG A 507 6.27 1.21 22.10
N ALA A 508 5.76 2.10 22.94
CA ALA A 508 5.79 3.52 22.62
C ALA A 508 7.23 4.04 22.59
N HIS A 509 7.54 4.87 21.59
CA HIS A 509 8.85 5.50 21.38
C HIS A 509 8.73 7.01 21.18
N THR A 510 9.84 7.72 21.38
CA THR A 510 10.00 9.13 21.02
C THR A 510 11.18 9.28 20.06
N LEU A 511 10.98 10.05 18.99
CA LEU A 511 12.01 10.40 18.03
C LEU A 511 12.05 11.92 17.83
N THR A 512 13.23 12.52 17.99
CA THR A 512 13.47 13.94 17.73
C THR A 512 14.51 14.12 16.63
N GLY A 513 14.19 14.92 15.61
CA GLY A 513 15.16 15.40 14.63
C GLY A 513 15.87 16.67 15.12
N VAL A 514 17.19 16.64 15.23
CA VAL A 514 17.99 17.79 15.68
C VAL A 514 18.58 18.51 14.47
N PHE A 515 18.15 19.74 14.24
CA PHE A 515 18.58 20.62 13.14
C PHE A 515 19.39 21.80 13.68
N LEU A 516 20.46 22.17 12.95
CA LEU A 516 21.27 23.36 13.23
C LEU A 516 21.52 24.13 11.92
N PRO A 517 21.81 25.45 11.99
CA PRO A 517 22.25 26.21 10.82
C PRO A 517 23.44 25.53 10.11
N ALA A 518 23.39 25.49 8.79
CA ALA A 518 24.31 24.74 7.93
C ALA A 518 25.71 25.36 7.83
#